data_AF-A0A6P7F5A7-F1
#
_entry.id   AF-A0A6P7F5A7-F1
#
_cell.length_a   1.000
_cell.length_b   1.000
_cell.length_c   1.000
_cell.angle_alpha   90.00
_cell.angle_beta   90.00
_cell.angle_gamma   90.00
#
_symmetry.space_group_name_H-M   'P 1'
#
loop_
_entity.id
_entity.type
_entity.pdbx_description
1 polymer ?
#
loop_
_entity_poly.entity_id
_entity_poly.type
_entity_poly.pdbx_seq_one_letter_code
_entity_poly.pdbx_strand_id
1 'polypeptide(L)'
;MDTAASSISDTPDTLVGIDNNDISNNIIDIGNSESTKTLGIQLMSRQDLLCYKISLCELPVLFTKRQILSIISKIWDPICPISPVIILAKIIIQKLFQLQKPWDEPVPPELNKFWRQLYNQLPHLNSLRIPRSVVGPYSQIIGIHCFCDASLKAYASSIYISSVGKNNE
;
A
#
# COMPACT_ATOMS: atom_id res chain seq x y z
N MET A 1 1.69 -19.90 -31.18
CA MET A 1 2.76 -19.68 -32.17
C MET A 1 3.04 -18.19 -32.27
N ASP A 2 3.86 -17.54 -31.44
CA ASP A 2 4.42 -17.83 -30.13
C ASP A 2 4.86 -16.50 -29.52
N THR A 3 4.83 -16.51 -28.19
CA THR A 3 5.16 -15.49 -27.21
C THR A 3 6.62 -15.03 -27.27
N ALA A 4 6.88 -13.75 -27.04
CA ALA A 4 8.16 -13.27 -26.52
C ALA A 4 7.91 -12.27 -25.38
N ALA A 5 7.70 -12.81 -24.18
CA ALA A 5 7.87 -12.08 -22.94
C ALA A 5 9.37 -12.03 -22.64
N SER A 6 9.99 -10.85 -22.66
CA SER A 6 11.37 -10.71 -22.22
C SER A 6 11.41 -10.74 -20.69
N SER A 7 11.91 -11.84 -20.16
CA SER A 7 12.17 -12.09 -18.75
C SER A 7 13.12 -11.03 -18.18
N ILE A 8 12.72 -10.39 -17.08
CA ILE A 8 13.63 -9.59 -16.25
C ILE A 8 14.45 -10.61 -15.44
N SER A 9 15.70 -10.78 -15.84
CA SER A 9 16.66 -11.70 -15.21
C SER A 9 17.46 -10.94 -14.16
N ASP A 10 17.17 -11.18 -12.88
CA ASP A 10 18.01 -10.74 -11.76
C ASP A 10 19.19 -11.71 -11.61
N THR A 11 20.19 -11.60 -12.50
CA THR A 11 21.48 -12.27 -12.32
C THR A 11 22.55 -11.27 -11.87
N PRO A 12 23.46 -11.65 -10.94
CA PRO A 12 24.47 -10.73 -10.39
C PRO A 12 25.51 -10.26 -11.42
N ASP A 13 25.57 -10.93 -12.57
CA ASP A 13 26.60 -10.74 -13.59
C ASP A 13 26.30 -9.57 -14.57
N THR A 14 25.16 -8.88 -14.41
CA THR A 14 24.77 -7.77 -15.29
C THR A 14 25.46 -6.43 -14.99
N LEU A 15 26.31 -6.35 -13.96
CA LEU A 15 27.02 -5.12 -13.55
C LEU A 15 28.47 -5.03 -14.02
N VAL A 16 28.89 -5.80 -15.03
CA VAL A 16 30.31 -5.86 -15.46
C VAL A 16 30.67 -4.89 -16.59
N GLY A 17 29.76 -4.03 -17.05
CA GLY A 17 29.96 -3.27 -18.30
C GLY A 17 29.70 -1.77 -18.28
N ILE A 18 29.64 -1.11 -17.11
CA ILE A 18 29.46 0.35 -17.08
C ILE A 18 30.83 0.99 -16.86
N ASP A 19 31.39 1.57 -17.92
CA ASP A 19 32.58 2.41 -17.85
C ASP A 19 32.33 3.58 -16.88
N ASN A 20 33.21 3.73 -15.89
CA ASN A 20 33.11 4.71 -14.80
C ASN A 20 33.17 6.19 -15.26
N ASN A 21 33.27 6.46 -16.57
CA ASN A 21 33.38 7.81 -17.13
C ASN A 21 32.12 8.29 -17.89
N ASP A 22 31.09 7.45 -18.06
CA ASP A 22 29.83 7.86 -18.72
C ASP A 22 28.74 8.33 -17.72
N ILE A 23 29.10 8.53 -16.44
CA ILE A 23 28.17 8.96 -15.39
C ILE A 23 27.83 10.46 -15.50
N SER A 24 28.45 11.21 -16.41
CA SER A 24 28.07 12.61 -16.66
C SER A 24 26.92 12.74 -17.67
N ASN A 25 25.75 13.10 -17.14
CA ASN A 25 24.67 13.85 -17.80
C ASN A 25 23.48 13.13 -18.44
N ASN A 26 23.18 11.88 -18.12
CA ASN A 26 21.81 11.37 -18.26
C ASN A 26 21.11 11.37 -16.90
N ILE A 27 20.71 12.57 -16.47
CA ILE A 27 19.71 12.76 -15.44
C ILE A 27 18.39 12.22 -16.01
N ILE A 28 18.07 10.97 -15.73
CA ILE A 28 16.71 10.47 -15.84
C ILE A 28 15.98 10.99 -14.60
N ASP A 29 15.43 12.19 -14.72
CA ASP A 29 14.55 12.80 -13.73
C ASP A 29 13.19 12.06 -13.74
N ILE A 30 13.11 10.95 -13.01
CA ILE A 30 11.83 10.37 -12.59
C ILE A 30 11.54 10.90 -11.19
N GLY A 31 11.20 12.18 -11.14
CA GLY A 31 10.62 12.84 -9.98
C GLY A 31 11.66 13.25 -8.95
N ASN A 32 12.15 14.47 -9.11
CA ASN A 32 12.93 15.25 -8.14
C ASN A 32 12.25 15.42 -6.76
N SER A 33 12.16 14.32 -6.03
CA SER A 33 12.02 14.19 -4.58
C SER A 33 12.60 12.82 -4.26
N GLU A 34 13.26 12.62 -3.12
CA GLU A 34 13.86 11.33 -2.68
C GLU A 34 12.86 10.17 -2.50
N SER A 35 11.70 10.25 -3.16
CA SER A 35 10.63 9.30 -3.15
C SER A 35 9.93 9.17 -4.50
N THR A 36 9.98 7.98 -5.07
CA THR A 36 9.14 7.60 -6.21
C THR A 36 7.76 7.23 -5.68
N LYS A 37 6.71 7.87 -6.21
CA LYS A 37 5.32 7.51 -5.89
C LYS A 37 4.82 6.50 -6.90
N THR A 38 4.41 5.34 -6.42
CA THR A 38 3.74 4.33 -7.24
C THR A 38 2.46 3.94 -6.53
N LEU A 39 1.32 4.27 -7.13
CA LEU A 39 0.00 3.80 -6.69
C LEU A 39 -0.28 4.05 -5.19
N GLY A 40 -0.04 5.27 -4.69
CA GLY A 40 -0.36 5.66 -3.31
C GLY A 40 0.66 5.25 -2.23
N ILE A 41 1.65 4.42 -2.57
CA ILE A 41 2.79 4.08 -1.71
C ILE A 41 4.00 4.92 -2.11
N GLN A 42 4.76 5.35 -1.10
CA GLN A 42 5.97 6.12 -1.23
C GLN A 42 7.17 5.27 -0.78
N LEU A 43 8.13 5.03 -1.67
CA LEU A 43 9.40 4.40 -1.30
C LEU A 43 10.38 5.48 -0.83
N MET A 44 10.94 5.31 0.37
CA MET A 44 12.09 6.10 0.84
C MET A 44 13.36 5.32 0.54
N SER A 45 13.99 5.59 -0.61
CA SER A 45 15.09 4.78 -1.14
C SER A 45 16.29 4.68 -0.19
N ARG A 46 16.59 5.78 0.54
CA ARG A 46 17.75 5.82 1.43
C ARG A 46 17.60 4.96 2.68
N GLN A 47 16.41 4.90 3.27
CA GLN A 47 16.14 4.08 4.47
C GLN A 47 15.54 2.72 4.16
N ASP A 48 15.23 2.44 2.89
CA ASP A 48 14.54 1.24 2.44
C ASP A 48 13.17 1.01 3.12
N LEU A 49 12.39 2.10 3.26
CA LEU A 49 11.09 2.09 3.93
C LEU A 49 9.95 2.36 2.94
N LEU A 50 8.87 1.60 3.07
CA LEU A 50 7.58 1.91 2.49
C LEU A 50 6.79 2.81 3.43
N CYS A 51 6.25 3.89 2.87
CA CYS A 51 5.50 4.91 3.58
C CYS A 51 4.21 5.25 2.85
N TYR A 52 3.25 5.82 3.58
CA TYR A 52 2.01 6.34 3.03
C TYR A 52 1.96 7.86 3.17
N LYS A 53 1.36 8.52 2.19
CA LYS A 53 1.11 9.97 2.23
C LYS A 53 -0.37 10.25 1.96
N ILE A 54 -1.10 10.45 3.04
CA ILE A 54 -2.52 10.78 3.07
C ILE A 54 -2.67 12.24 3.49
N SER A 55 -3.18 13.04 2.56
CA SER A 55 -3.61 14.40 2.82
C SER A 55 -5.12 14.45 2.69
N LEU A 56 -5.78 14.84 3.77
CA LEU A 56 -7.22 14.98 3.83
C LEU A 56 -7.61 16.42 3.53
N CYS A 57 -8.70 16.60 2.78
CA CYS A 57 -9.34 17.90 2.62
C CYS A 57 -10.26 18.19 3.83
N GLU A 58 -10.76 19.42 3.91
CA GLU A 58 -11.79 19.80 4.87
C GLU A 58 -12.95 18.81 4.88
N LEU A 59 -13.43 18.44 6.08
CA LEU A 59 -14.51 17.47 6.22
C LEU A 59 -15.84 18.12 5.79
N PRO A 60 -16.48 17.66 4.69
CA PRO A 60 -17.85 18.06 4.39
C PRO A 60 -18.79 17.55 5.49
N VAL A 61 -19.93 18.23 5.72
CA VAL A 61 -20.95 17.80 6.70
C VAL A 61 -21.54 16.43 6.34
N LEU A 62 -21.78 16.18 5.06
CA LEU A 62 -22.24 14.91 4.54
C LEU A 62 -21.38 14.50 3.36
N PHE A 63 -20.92 13.26 3.35
CA PHE A 63 -20.22 12.69 2.21
C PHE A 63 -21.20 12.11 1.19
N THR A 64 -20.89 12.28 -0.09
CA THR A 64 -21.55 11.57 -1.19
C THR A 64 -20.83 10.26 -1.50
N LYS A 65 -21.52 9.35 -2.20
CA LYS A 65 -20.91 8.10 -2.68
C LYS A 65 -19.68 8.36 -3.54
N ARG A 66 -19.73 9.37 -4.43
CA ARG A 66 -18.60 9.78 -5.28
C ARG A 66 -17.39 10.21 -4.46
N GLN A 67 -17.60 11.04 -3.44
CA GLN A 67 -16.52 11.53 -2.60
C GLN A 67 -15.82 10.40 -1.85
N ILE A 68 -16.59 9.50 -1.23
CA ILE A 68 -16.03 8.36 -0.48
C ILE A 68 -15.20 7.47 -1.40
N LEU A 69 -15.74 7.09 -2.55
CA LEU A 69 -15.04 6.24 -3.51
C LEU A 69 -13.77 6.90 -4.06
N SER A 70 -13.81 8.21 -4.32
CA SER A 70 -12.64 8.98 -4.76
C SER A 70 -11.55 9.05 -3.69
N ILE A 71 -11.91 9.05 -2.41
CA ILE A 71 -10.94 9.04 -1.32
C ILE A 71 -10.35 7.63 -1.16
N ILE A 72 -11.19 6.58 -1.17
CA ILE A 72 -10.72 5.20 -1.05
C ILE A 72 -9.78 4.82 -2.19
N SER A 73 -10.06 5.26 -3.43
CA SER A 73 -9.21 4.93 -4.58
C SER A 73 -7.79 5.52 -4.50
N LYS A 74 -7.58 6.56 -3.69
CA LYS A 74 -6.23 7.12 -3.44
C LYS A 74 -5.42 6.24 -2.48
N ILE A 75 -6.07 5.38 -1.72
CA ILE A 75 -5.45 4.47 -0.75
C ILE A 75 -5.35 3.11 -1.44
N TRP A 76 -4.40 3.01 -2.35
CA TRP A 76 -4.13 1.78 -3.05
C TRP A 76 -3.05 0.97 -2.31
N ASP A 77 -3.27 -0.34 -2.25
CA ASP A 77 -2.43 -1.25 -1.50
C ASP A 77 -2.15 -2.55 -2.30
N PRO A 78 -1.10 -2.58 -3.13
CA PRO A 78 -0.79 -3.71 -4.01
C PRO A 78 -0.23 -4.92 -3.24
N ILE A 79 0.53 -4.70 -2.17
CA ILE A 79 1.17 -5.78 -1.39
C ILE A 79 0.42 -6.09 -0.08
N CYS A 80 -0.68 -5.37 0.18
CA CYS A 80 -1.58 -5.56 1.30
C CYS A 80 -1.01 -5.29 2.73
N PRO A 81 0.04 -4.46 3.01
CA PRO A 81 0.53 -4.31 4.36
C PRO A 81 -0.37 -3.39 5.21
N ILE A 82 -1.34 -2.69 4.61
CA ILE A 82 -2.42 -1.99 5.31
C ILE A 82 -3.77 -2.67 5.09
N SER A 83 -3.77 -3.99 4.83
CA SER A 83 -4.97 -4.81 4.67
C SER A 83 -6.08 -4.54 5.71
N PRO A 84 -5.79 -4.35 7.02
CA PRO A 84 -6.81 -4.01 8.01
C PRO A 84 -7.56 -2.68 7.73
N VAL A 85 -6.93 -1.72 7.05
CA VAL A 85 -7.59 -0.47 6.62
C VAL A 85 -8.36 -0.70 5.34
N ILE A 86 -7.77 -1.42 4.39
CA ILE A 86 -8.36 -1.71 3.07
C ILE A 86 -9.63 -2.55 3.20
N ILE A 87 -9.67 -3.51 4.13
CA ILE A 87 -10.87 -4.32 4.35
C ILE A 87 -12.04 -3.48 4.85
N LEU A 88 -11.80 -2.53 5.75
CA LEU A 88 -12.84 -1.59 6.21
C LEU A 88 -13.32 -0.71 5.05
N ALA A 89 -12.40 -0.20 4.23
CA ALA A 89 -12.75 0.54 3.03
C ALA A 89 -13.59 -0.30 2.04
N LYS A 90 -13.24 -1.57 1.82
CA LYS A 90 -14.00 -2.50 0.98
C LYS A 90 -15.40 -2.78 1.53
N ILE A 91 -15.55 -2.94 2.84
CA ILE A 91 -16.87 -3.08 3.48
C ILE A 91 -17.72 -1.83 3.22
N ILE A 92 -17.13 -0.63 3.30
CA ILE A 92 -17.84 0.63 3.00
C ILE A 92 -18.25 0.69 1.53
N ILE A 93 -17.36 0.30 0.61
CA ILE A 93 -17.68 0.19 -0.82
C ILE A 93 -18.89 -0.72 -1.02
N GLN A 94 -18.90 -1.92 -0.44
CA GLN A 94 -20.02 -2.85 -0.56
C GLN A 94 -21.33 -2.21 -0.08
N LYS A 95 -21.33 -1.56 1.09
CA LYS A 95 -22.51 -0.84 1.60
C LYS A 95 -22.97 0.28 0.66
N LEU A 96 -22.05 1.06 0.09
CA LEU A 96 -22.37 2.12 -0.87
C LEU A 96 -23.05 1.61 -2.15
N PHE A 97 -22.68 0.41 -2.60
CA PHE A 97 -23.32 -0.21 -3.76
C PHE A 97 -24.68 -0.83 -3.44
N GLN A 98 -24.89 -1.29 -2.20
CA GLN A 98 -26.19 -1.80 -1.74
C GLN A 98 -27.27 -0.71 -1.58
N LEU A 99 -26.88 0.54 -1.34
CA LEU A 99 -27.83 1.65 -1.13
C LEU A 99 -28.68 2.01 -2.35
N GLN A 100 -28.31 1.58 -3.56
CA GLN A 100 -28.98 1.93 -4.83
C GLN A 100 -29.25 3.44 -5.01
N LYS A 101 -28.39 4.29 -4.41
CA LYS A 101 -28.48 5.75 -4.51
C LYS A 101 -27.60 6.33 -5.64
N PRO A 102 -27.97 7.50 -6.20
CA PRO A 102 -27.13 8.28 -7.09
C PRO A 102 -25.77 8.64 -6.48
N TRP A 103 -24.78 8.91 -7.33
CA TRP A 103 -23.40 9.16 -6.93
C TRP A 103 -23.19 10.44 -6.10
N ASP A 104 -23.99 11.48 -6.40
CA ASP A 104 -23.85 12.81 -5.82
C ASP A 104 -24.86 13.09 -4.69
N GLU A 105 -25.66 12.09 -4.33
CA GLU A 105 -26.55 12.18 -3.17
C GLU A 105 -25.79 11.89 -1.87
N PRO A 106 -26.07 12.61 -0.77
CA PRO A 106 -25.57 12.29 0.55
C PRO A 106 -25.87 10.84 0.98
N VAL A 107 -24.87 10.18 1.56
CA VAL A 107 -25.07 8.85 2.13
C VAL A 107 -25.88 8.91 3.42
N PRO A 108 -26.59 7.84 3.81
CA PRO A 108 -27.36 7.80 5.05
C PRO A 108 -26.52 8.12 6.28
N PRO A 109 -27.12 8.71 7.34
CA PRO A 109 -26.40 9.17 8.52
C PRO A 109 -25.50 8.12 9.17
N GLU A 110 -25.97 6.87 9.24
CA GLU A 110 -25.21 5.75 9.81
C GLU A 110 -23.94 5.45 9.01
N LEU A 111 -24.03 5.41 7.68
CA LEU A 111 -22.88 5.16 6.82
C LEU A 111 -21.92 6.35 6.81
N ASN A 112 -22.46 7.59 6.86
CA ASN A 112 -21.66 8.79 6.98
C ASN A 112 -20.86 8.81 8.29
N LYS A 113 -21.48 8.43 9.42
CA LYS A 113 -20.82 8.32 10.72
C LYS A 113 -19.70 7.27 10.68
N PHE A 114 -19.97 6.10 10.13
CA PHE A 114 -18.98 5.03 10.01
C PHE A 114 -17.80 5.43 9.11
N TRP A 115 -18.09 6.04 7.94
CA TRP A 115 -17.05 6.56 7.05
C TRP A 115 -16.21 7.65 7.72
N ARG A 116 -16.83 8.59 8.45
CA ARG A 116 -16.11 9.65 9.18
C ARG A 116 -15.12 9.12 10.20
N GLN A 117 -15.48 8.05 10.92
CA GLN A 117 -14.57 7.41 11.88
C GLN A 117 -13.33 6.89 11.16
N LEU A 118 -13.52 6.16 10.04
CA LEU A 118 -12.39 5.69 9.23
C LEU A 118 -11.59 6.85 8.65
N TYR A 119 -12.27 7.84 8.06
CA TYR A 119 -11.67 9.03 7.44
C TYR A 119 -10.73 9.76 8.40
N ASN A 120 -11.17 9.99 9.64
CA ASN A 120 -10.36 10.66 10.66
C ASN A 120 -9.16 9.84 11.12
N GLN A 121 -9.18 8.52 10.93
CA GLN A 121 -8.07 7.63 11.30
C GLN A 121 -7.05 7.46 10.17
N LEU A 122 -7.43 7.73 8.91
CA LEU A 122 -6.53 7.60 7.76
C LEU A 122 -5.19 8.35 7.92
N PRO A 123 -5.13 9.57 8.49
CA PRO A 123 -3.86 10.29 8.63
C PRO A 123 -2.82 9.57 9.48
N HIS A 124 -3.21 8.63 10.35
CA HIS A 124 -2.26 7.82 11.12
C HIS A 124 -1.41 6.91 10.22
N LEU A 125 -1.83 6.63 8.99
CA LEU A 125 -1.00 5.92 8.02
C LEU A 125 0.25 6.73 7.62
N ASN A 126 0.24 8.06 7.77
CA ASN A 126 1.41 8.90 7.51
C ASN A 126 2.59 8.63 8.46
N SER A 127 2.32 8.13 9.66
CA SER A 127 3.37 7.73 10.62
C SER A 127 3.86 6.30 10.41
N LEU A 128 3.16 5.50 9.60
CA LEU A 128 3.54 4.12 9.35
C LEU A 128 4.84 4.06 8.54
N ARG A 129 5.81 3.28 9.03
CA ARG A 129 7.08 2.99 8.37
C ARG A 129 7.22 1.49 8.29
N ILE A 130 7.27 0.96 7.08
CA ILE A 130 7.34 -0.49 6.87
C ILE A 130 8.67 -0.79 6.19
N PRO A 131 9.58 -1.53 6.83
CA PRO A 131 10.80 -2.02 6.18
C PRO A 131 10.44 -2.81 4.91
N ARG A 132 11.07 -2.50 3.78
CA ARG A 132 10.82 -3.23 2.53
C ARG A 132 11.43 -4.64 2.59
N SER A 133 12.62 -4.76 3.20
CA SER A 133 13.21 -6.07 3.46
C SER A 133 12.60 -6.70 4.71
N VAL A 134 12.10 -7.92 4.54
CA VAL A 134 11.52 -8.73 5.61
C VAL A 134 12.58 -9.60 6.30
N VAL A 135 13.71 -9.83 5.64
CA VAL A 135 14.78 -10.74 6.08
C VAL A 135 16.07 -9.94 6.23
N GLY A 136 16.65 -9.95 7.43
CA GLY A 136 17.93 -9.33 7.70
C GLY A 136 19.11 -10.16 7.15
N PRO A 137 20.31 -9.56 7.00
CA PRO A 137 21.48 -10.24 6.43
C PRO A 137 21.98 -11.46 7.22
N TYR A 138 21.56 -11.62 8.48
CA TYR A 138 21.99 -12.70 9.37
C TYR A 138 20.85 -13.66 9.77
N SER A 139 19.75 -13.66 9.02
CA SER A 139 18.59 -14.51 9.26
C SER A 139 18.94 -15.98 8.98
N GLN A 140 18.74 -16.88 9.94
CA GLN A 140 19.09 -18.29 9.76
C GLN A 140 17.89 -19.20 9.55
N ILE A 141 16.83 -18.98 10.32
CA ILE A 141 15.59 -19.73 10.22
C ILE A 141 14.51 -18.75 9.78
N ILE A 142 13.82 -19.06 8.69
CA ILE A 142 12.69 -18.28 8.19
C ILE A 142 11.44 -19.13 8.39
N GLY A 143 10.54 -18.67 9.26
CA GLY A 143 9.21 -19.23 9.45
C GLY A 143 8.19 -18.44 8.65
N ILE A 144 7.23 -19.13 8.03
CA ILE A 144 6.07 -18.50 7.40
C ILE A 144 4.84 -18.89 8.22
N HIS A 145 4.15 -17.90 8.76
CA HIS A 145 2.94 -18.08 9.53
C HIS A 145 1.76 -17.50 8.76
N CYS A 146 0.82 -18.35 8.38
CA CYS A 146 -0.41 -17.94 7.70
C CYS A 146 -1.57 -17.97 8.68
N PHE A 147 -2.29 -16.85 8.78
CA PHE A 147 -3.52 -16.73 9.53
C PHE A 147 -4.65 -16.44 8.55
N CYS A 148 -5.81 -17.06 8.78
CA CYS A 148 -7.01 -16.84 7.99
C CYS A 148 -8.18 -16.61 8.94
N ASP A 149 -8.99 -15.58 8.67
CA ASP A 149 -10.21 -15.31 9.42
C ASP A 149 -11.35 -14.98 8.45
N ALA A 150 -12.55 -15.33 8.87
CA ALA A 150 -13.76 -15.27 8.08
C ALA A 150 -14.92 -14.74 8.93
N SER A 151 -15.56 -13.69 8.46
CA SER A 151 -16.79 -13.16 9.04
C SER A 151 -17.86 -12.99 7.97
N LEU A 152 -19.10 -12.74 8.39
CA LEU A 152 -20.20 -12.38 7.48
C LEU A 152 -19.91 -11.13 6.64
N LYS A 153 -19.00 -10.27 7.10
CA LYS A 153 -18.70 -8.98 6.46
C LYS A 153 -17.52 -9.06 5.50
N ALA A 154 -16.53 -9.91 5.80
CA ALA A 154 -15.33 -10.05 5.00
C ALA A 154 -14.55 -11.31 5.37
N TYR A 155 -13.72 -11.76 4.42
CA TYR A 155 -12.74 -12.82 4.58
C TYR A 155 -11.36 -12.21 4.38
N ALA A 156 -10.39 -12.61 5.20
CA ALA A 156 -9.03 -12.11 5.10
C ALA A 156 -8.02 -13.22 5.45
N SER A 157 -6.85 -13.12 4.83
CA SER A 157 -5.68 -13.88 5.21
C SER A 157 -4.50 -12.93 5.38
N SER A 158 -3.63 -13.25 6.33
CA SER A 158 -2.39 -12.53 6.60
C SER A 158 -1.25 -13.53 6.67
N ILE A 159 -0.16 -13.21 5.97
CA ILE A 159 1.06 -14.01 5.97
C ILE A 159 2.13 -13.19 6.67
N TYR A 160 2.74 -13.78 7.69
CA TYR A 160 3.87 -13.21 8.40
C TYR A 160 5.10 -14.06 8.11
N ILE A 161 6.22 -13.38 7.92
CA ILE A 161 7.53 -14.02 7.87
C ILE A 161 8.21 -13.69 9.19
N SER A 162 8.60 -14.72 9.94
CA SER A 162 9.44 -14.60 11.13
C SER A 162 10.85 -15.03 10.77
N SER A 163 11.85 -14.35 11.31
CA SER A 163 13.22 -14.80 11.21
C SER A 163 13.88 -14.81 12.58
N VAL A 164 14.69 -15.85 12.84
CA VAL A 164 15.51 -15.93 14.04
C VAL A 164 16.94 -15.60 13.65
N GLY A 165 17.49 -14.54 14.27
CA GLY A 165 18.87 -14.14 14.12
C GLY A 165 19.81 -15.08 14.88
N LYS A 166 21.10 -15.05 14.52
CA LYS A 166 22.12 -15.93 15.12
C LYS A 166 22.46 -15.61 16.59
N ASN A 167 21.92 -14.51 17.12
CA ASN A 167 22.04 -14.14 18.53
C ASN A 167 20.63 -14.10 19.12
N ASN A 168 20.42 -14.77 20.25
CA ASN A 168 19.21 -14.69 21.06
C ASN A 168 19.10 -13.29 21.72
N GLU A 169 18.97 -12.24 20.91
CA GLU A 169 18.53 -10.89 21.33
C GLU A 169 17.49 -10.35 20.34
#